data_AF-A0A963WEU3-F1
#
_entry.id   AF-A0A963WEU3-F1
#
_cell.length_a   1.000
_cell.length_b   1.000
_cell.length_c   1.000
_cell.angle_alpha   90.00
_cell.angle_beta   90.00
_cell.angle_gamma   90.00
#
_symmetry.space_group_name_H-M   'P 1'
#
loop_
_entity.id
_entity.type
_entity.pdbx_description
1 polymer ?
#
loop_
_entity_poly.entity_id
_entity_poly.type
_entity_poly.pdbx_seq_one_letter_code
_entity_poly.pdbx_strand_id
1 'polypeptide(L)'
;DFFDRCYYAALDRINGRPYAVMICAGSDGSNALRQIDRIATGWRLRPVAPGLIVCTHAQTPERILAPKVIAAEDLARCAELGEGLAAGLGAGVF
;
A
#
# COMPACT_ATOMS: atom_id res chain seq x y z
N ASP A 1 -13.38 -6.56 4.54
CA ASP A 1 -14.43 -5.53 4.45
C ASP A 1 -14.29 -4.65 3.20
N PHE A 2 -13.35 -3.70 3.12
CA PHE A 2 -13.25 -2.80 1.94
C PHE A 2 -13.19 -3.55 0.60
N PHE A 3 -12.24 -4.49 0.45
CA PHE A 3 -12.11 -5.27 -0.78
C PHE A 3 -13.37 -6.08 -1.09
N ASP A 4 -14.02 -6.67 -0.09
CA ASP A 4 -15.23 -7.46 -0.28
C ASP A 4 -16.40 -6.59 -0.77
N ARG A 5 -16.60 -5.43 -0.13
CA ARG A 5 -17.66 -4.48 -0.48
C ARG A 5 -17.46 -3.85 -1.85
N CYS A 6 -16.21 -3.67 -2.27
CA CYS A 6 -15.88 -3.05 -3.55
C CYS A 6 -15.78 -4.05 -4.71
N TYR A 7 -15.74 -5.36 -4.46
CA TYR A 7 -15.42 -6.37 -5.47
C TYR A 7 -16.26 -6.25 -6.75
N TYR A 8 -17.59 -6.40 -6.64
CA TYR A 8 -18.46 -6.39 -7.82
C TYR A 8 -18.55 -5.02 -8.50
N ALA A 9 -18.45 -3.93 -7.73
CA ALA A 9 -18.46 -2.58 -8.27
C ALA A 9 -17.18 -2.25 -9.06
N ALA A 10 -16.06 -2.90 -8.73
CA ALA A 10 -14.77 -2.73 -9.36
C ALA A 10 -14.47 -3.75 -10.46
N LEU A 11 -15.15 -4.91 -10.43
CA LEU A 11 -14.94 -6.01 -11.35
C LEU A 11 -14.92 -5.55 -12.82
N ASP A 12 -13.88 -5.93 -13.54
CA ASP A 12 -13.58 -5.57 -14.94
C ASP A 12 -13.36 -4.08 -15.25
N ARG A 13 -13.67 -3.17 -14.32
CA ARG A 13 -13.54 -1.71 -14.52
C ARG A 13 -12.15 -1.18 -14.21
N ILE A 14 -11.35 -1.94 -13.49
CA ILE A 14 -10.02 -1.53 -13.03
C ILE A 14 -8.90 -2.42 -13.57
N ASN A 15 -9.22 -3.30 -14.53
CA ASN A 15 -8.25 -4.21 -15.11
C ASN A 15 -7.05 -3.43 -15.68
N GLY A 16 -5.84 -3.90 -15.38
CA GLY A 16 -4.59 -3.31 -15.83
C GLY A 16 -4.17 -2.03 -15.12
N ARG A 17 -5.00 -1.45 -14.25
CA ARG A 17 -4.64 -0.19 -13.58
C ARG A 17 -3.41 -0.39 -12.68
N PRO A 18 -2.47 0.56 -12.68
CA PRO A 18 -1.31 0.50 -11.81
C PRO A 18 -1.70 0.67 -10.35
N TYR A 19 -0.97 0.00 -9.45
CA TYR A 19 -1.08 0.22 -8.01
C TYR A 19 0.28 0.12 -7.32
N ALA A 20 0.35 0.78 -6.16
CA ALA A 20 1.44 0.68 -5.20
C ALA A 20 0.84 0.58 -3.79
N VAL A 21 1.60 0.03 -2.84
CA VAL A 21 1.15 -0.24 -1.48
C VAL A 21 2.14 0.33 -0.48
N MET A 22 1.62 1.06 0.51
CA MET A 22 2.36 1.54 1.68
C MET A 22 1.63 1.06 2.94
N ILE A 23 2.36 0.48 3.89
CA ILE A 23 1.81 -0.09 5.12
C ILE A 23 2.59 0.46 6.31
N CYS A 24 1.88 1.08 7.25
CA CYS A 24 2.40 1.33 8.59
C CYS A 24 2.01 0.15 9.49
N ALA A 25 2.98 -0.53 10.07
CA ALA A 25 2.79 -1.69 10.92
C ALA A 25 3.40 -1.48 12.31
N GLY A 26 2.94 -2.27 13.28
CA GLY A 26 3.57 -2.34 14.60
C GLY A 26 4.91 -3.06 14.52
N SER A 27 4.90 -4.34 14.16
CA SER A 27 6.09 -5.20 14.11
C SER A 27 6.37 -5.79 12.73
N ASP A 28 5.33 -6.20 12.01
CA ASP A 28 5.44 -6.80 10.68
C ASP A 28 4.20 -6.46 9.85
N GLY A 29 4.42 -6.04 8.60
CA GLY A 29 3.38 -5.77 7.59
C GLY A 29 3.33 -6.78 6.44
N SER A 30 4.22 -7.78 6.43
CA SER A 30 4.47 -8.63 5.26
C SER A 30 3.27 -9.49 4.89
N ASN A 31 2.52 -9.99 5.88
CA ASN A 31 1.28 -10.73 5.62
C ASN A 31 0.18 -9.85 5.02
N ALA A 32 0.06 -8.61 5.51
CA ALA A 32 -0.89 -7.66 4.95
C ALA A 32 -0.54 -7.33 3.49
N LEU A 33 0.74 -7.09 3.20
CA LEU A 33 1.22 -6.87 1.84
C LEU A 33 0.89 -8.08 0.93
N ARG A 34 1.26 -9.30 1.34
CA ARG A 34 0.95 -10.53 0.59
C ARG A 34 -0.54 -10.70 0.31
N GLN A 35 -1.39 -10.37 1.28
CA GLN A 35 -2.84 -10.46 1.10
C GLN A 35 -3.36 -9.41 0.11
N ILE A 36 -2.86 -8.17 0.18
CA ILE A 36 -3.19 -7.11 -0.77
C ILE A 36 -2.77 -7.51 -2.18
N ASP A 37 -1.54 -7.99 -2.36
CA ASP A 37 -1.02 -8.40 -3.68
C ASP A 37 -1.85 -9.52 -4.29
N ARG A 38 -2.30 -10.49 -3.48
CA ARG A 38 -3.18 -11.57 -3.94
C ARG A 38 -4.55 -11.06 -4.38
N ILE A 39 -5.13 -10.11 -3.64
CA ILE A 39 -6.40 -9.49 -4.01
C ILE A 39 -6.24 -8.66 -5.29
N ALA A 40 -5.20 -7.83 -5.36
CA ALA A 40 -4.87 -7.01 -6.52
C ALA A 40 -4.66 -7.86 -7.78
N THR A 41 -4.03 -9.03 -7.65
CA THR A 41 -3.90 -10.02 -8.72
C THR A 41 -5.27 -10.51 -9.21
N GLY A 42 -6.18 -10.86 -8.28
CA GLY A 42 -7.56 -11.23 -8.62
C GLY A 42 -8.33 -10.09 -9.32
N TRP A 43 -7.98 -8.84 -9.02
CA TRP A 43 -8.56 -7.63 -9.62
C TRP A 43 -7.82 -7.20 -10.91
N ARG A 44 -6.82 -7.98 -11.35
CA ARG A 44 -6.00 -7.74 -12.54
C ARG A 44 -5.26 -6.39 -12.51
N LEU A 45 -4.93 -5.90 -11.33
CA LEU A 45 -4.12 -4.69 -11.16
C LEU A 45 -2.64 -4.99 -11.44
N ARG A 46 -1.88 -3.96 -11.85
CA ARG A 46 -0.44 -4.08 -12.14
C ARG A 46 0.38 -3.42 -11.02
N PRO A 47 1.24 -4.16 -10.29
CA PRO A 47 2.13 -3.54 -9.32
C PRO A 47 3.19 -2.73 -10.06
N VAL A 48 3.41 -1.49 -9.66
CA VAL A 48 4.43 -0.62 -10.28
C VAL A 48 5.69 -0.44 -9.43
N ALA A 49 5.65 -0.87 -8.18
CA ALA A 49 6.77 -0.84 -7.26
C ALA A 49 6.61 -1.94 -6.20
N PRO A 50 7.70 -2.38 -5.55
CA PRO A 50 7.62 -3.19 -4.35
C PRO A 50 6.83 -2.47 -3.25
N GLY A 51 6.06 -3.23 -2.47
CA GLY A 51 5.34 -2.67 -1.33
C GLY A 51 6.28 -2.10 -0.27
N LEU A 52 5.92 -0.94 0.28
CA LEU A 52 6.68 -0.24 1.31
C LEU A 52 6.07 -0.51 2.68
N ILE A 53 6.85 -1.08 3.61
CA ILE A 53 6.42 -1.33 4.99
C ILE A 53 7.27 -0.48 5.93
N VAL A 54 6.60 0.24 6.81
CA VAL A 54 7.19 1.05 7.89
C VAL A 54 6.78 0.44 9.23
N CYS A 55 7.74 -0.09 9.98
CA CYS A 55 7.49 -0.67 11.30
C CYS A 55 7.74 0.35 12.41
N THR A 56 6.71 0.66 13.19
CA THR A 56 6.77 1.61 14.32
C THR A 56 7.29 0.99 15.62
N HIS A 57 7.48 -0.33 15.63
CA HIS A 57 7.84 -1.15 16.79
C HIS A 57 6.89 -0.96 17.99
N ALA A 58 5.63 -0.61 17.73
CA ALA A 58 4.59 -0.52 18.73
C ALA A 58 4.10 -1.93 19.11
N GLN A 59 4.66 -2.48 20.19
CA GLN A 59 4.41 -3.85 20.65
C GLN A 59 3.76 -3.96 22.03
N THR A 60 3.54 -2.84 22.72
CA THR A 60 2.77 -2.79 23.98
C THR A 60 1.44 -2.06 23.76
N PRO A 61 0.39 -2.32 24.56
CA PRO A 61 -0.88 -1.60 24.44
C PRO A 61 -0.71 -0.09 24.46
N GLU A 62 0.13 0.43 25.35
CA GLU A 62 0.41 1.86 25.48
C GLU A 62 1.05 2.41 24.20
N ARG A 63 2.04 1.70 23.65
CA ARG A 63 2.69 2.11 22.40
C ARG A 63 1.76 1.97 21.20
N ILE A 64 0.85 0.99 21.18
CA ILE A 64 -0.14 0.79 20.11
C ILE A 64 -1.18 1.92 20.13
N LEU A 65 -1.61 2.36 21.32
CA LEU A 65 -2.62 3.42 21.46
C LEU A 65 -2.03 4.83 21.33
N ALA A 66 -0.73 5.02 21.59
CA ALA A 66 -0.07 6.32 21.46
C ALA A 66 -0.08 6.84 20.01
N PRO A 67 -0.11 8.17 19.78
CA PRO A 67 0.11 8.74 18.45
C PRO A 67 1.42 8.23 17.82
N LYS A 68 1.38 7.88 16.54
CA LYS A 68 2.57 7.42 15.82
C LYS A 68 3.26 8.59 15.16
N VAL A 69 4.56 8.69 15.40
CA VAL A 69 5.46 9.60 14.67
C VAL A 69 6.29 8.73 13.74
N ILE A 70 6.18 8.98 12.44
CA ILE A 70 6.96 8.28 11.42
C ILE A 70 8.25 9.07 11.18
N ALA A 71 9.37 8.37 11.06
CA ALA A 71 10.66 9.00 10.81
C ALA A 71 10.64 9.77 9.48
N ALA A 72 11.39 10.87 9.40
CA ALA A 72 11.45 11.70 8.20
C ALA A 72 11.92 10.90 6.96
N GLU A 73 12.81 9.94 7.15
CA GLU A 73 13.31 9.04 6.11
C GLU A 73 12.18 8.14 5.55
N ASP A 74 11.34 7.58 6.42
CA ASP A 74 10.21 6.76 6.00
C ASP A 74 9.12 7.59 5.31
N LEU A 75 8.91 8.83 5.78
CA LEU A 75 8.02 9.79 5.10
C LEU A 75 8.54 10.14 3.70
N ALA A 76 9.86 10.36 3.55
CA ALA A 76 10.48 10.64 2.26
C ALA A 76 10.32 9.44 1.31
N ARG A 77 10.57 8.21 1.76
CA ARG A 77 10.35 6.99 0.96
C ARG A 77 8.90 6.84 0.50
N CYS A 78 7.94 7.18 1.37
CA CYS A 78 6.51 7.20 0.99
C CYS A 78 6.21 8.27 -0.07
N ALA A 79 6.79 9.46 0.09
CA ALA A 79 6.63 10.56 -0.86
C ALA A 79 7.22 10.21 -2.24
N GLU A 80 8.43 9.67 -2.29
CA GLU A 80 9.09 9.22 -3.52
C GLU A 80 8.26 8.16 -4.25
N LEU A 81 7.70 7.18 -3.53
CA LEU A 81 6.83 6.17 -4.13
C LEU A 81 5.56 6.80 -4.74
N GLY A 82 4.94 7.74 -4.02
CA GLY A 82 3.77 8.47 -4.51
C GLY A 82 4.09 9.34 -5.74
N GLU A 83 5.22 10.04 -5.70
CA GLU A 83 5.72 10.85 -6.81
C GLU A 83 5.99 9.99 -8.05
N GLY A 84 6.67 8.85 -7.89
CA GLY A 84 6.94 7.92 -8.98
C GLY A 84 5.65 7.36 -9.61
N LEU A 85 4.64 7.02 -8.81
CA LEU A 85 3.34 6.59 -9.32
C LEU A 85 2.64 7.72 -10.11
N ALA A 86 2.63 8.94 -9.55
CA ALA A 86 2.01 10.09 -10.20
C ALA A 86 2.70 10.47 -11.51
N ALA A 87 4.03 10.48 -11.52
CA ALA A 87 4.83 10.75 -12.71
C ALA A 87 4.61 9.69 -13.80
N GLY A 88 4.63 8.40 -13.43
CA GLY A 88 4.38 7.31 -14.38
C GLY A 88 2.98 7.33 -14.99
N LEU A 89 1.96 7.68 -14.19
CA LEU A 89 0.60 7.91 -14.68
C LEU A 89 0.53 9.10 -15.64
N GLY A 90 1.14 10.24 -15.29
CA GLY A 90 1.15 11.45 -16.12
C GLY A 90 1.89 11.26 -17.45
N ALA A 91 2.93 10.42 -17.46
CA ALA A 91 3.70 10.10 -18.66
C ALA A 91 3.11 8.95 -19.49
N GLY A 92 2.04 8.27 -19.02
CA GLY A 92 1.46 7.12 -19.71
C GLY A 92 2.37 5.89 -19.74
N VAL A 93 3.29 5.78 -18.78
CA VAL A 93 4.23 4.63 -18.66
C VAL A 93 3.53 3.38 -18.13
N PHE A 94 2.45 3.56 -17.36
CA PHE A 94 1.67 2.50 -16.75
C PHE A 94 0.26 2.36 -17.32
#